data_AF-A0A0M3JCP1-F1
#
_entry.id   AF-A0A0M3JCP1-F1
#
_cell.length_a   1.000
_cell.length_b   1.000
_cell.length_c   1.000
_cell.angle_alpha   90.00
_cell.angle_beta   90.00
_cell.angle_gamma   90.00
#
_symmetry.space_group_name_H-M   'P 1'
#
loop_
_entity.id
_entity.type
_entity.pdbx_description
1 polymer ?
#
loop_
_entity_poly.entity_id
_entity_poly.type
_entity_poly.pdbx_seq_one_letter_code
_entity_poly.pdbx_strand_id
1 'polypeptide(L)'
;MLLRLLLLALCWHFSAADIFTSIAHMEALQEAEKFVPKIIESYVKSEITRLENLRRFAAEYQKRNQMTIANGLERITNPISAFLLIKELLGNWQQVEDLMKKNEAQGYIQNMTLMRNIRHIRYPTEVI
;
A
#
# COMPACT_ATOMS: atom_id res chain seq x y z
N MET A 1 41.42 -44.36 13.67
CA MET A 1 41.02 -43.45 14.77
C MET A 1 41.10 -41.97 14.36
N LEU A 2 42.24 -41.49 13.84
CA LEU A 2 42.42 -40.09 13.42
C LEU A 2 41.41 -39.59 12.37
N LEU A 3 41.08 -40.40 11.35
CA LEU A 3 40.06 -40.04 10.35
C LEU A 3 38.67 -39.84 10.97
N ARG A 4 38.29 -40.65 11.96
CA ARG A 4 37.00 -40.53 12.66
C ARG A 4 36.94 -39.26 13.51
N LEU A 5 38.04 -38.91 14.18
CA LEU A 5 38.14 -37.67 14.94
C LEU A 5 38.10 -36.44 14.03
N LEU A 6 38.73 -36.52 12.85
CA LEU A 6 38.71 -35.45 11.85
C LEU A 6 37.30 -35.24 11.26
N LEU A 7 36.57 -36.33 10.97
CA LEU A 7 35.18 -36.27 10.53
C LEU A 7 34.25 -35.69 11.61
N LEU A 8 34.42 -36.07 12.87
CA LEU A 8 33.65 -35.51 13.99
C LEU A 8 33.92 -34.01 14.20
N ALA A 9 35.18 -33.58 14.06
CA ALA A 9 35.55 -32.17 14.14
C ALA A 9 34.97 -31.34 12.99
N LEU A 10 34.91 -31.91 11.78
CA LEU A 10 34.26 -31.30 10.61
C LEU A 10 32.74 -31.20 10.78
N CYS A 11 32.08 -32.26 11.27
CA CYS A 11 30.65 -32.24 11.60
C CYS A 11 30.33 -31.18 12.67
N TRP A 12 31.18 -31.03 13.68
CA TRP A 12 31.02 -30.01 14.72
C TRP A 12 31.16 -28.59 14.15
N HIS A 13 32.17 -28.33 13.31
CA HIS A 13 32.33 -27.02 12.66
C HIS A 13 31.16 -26.68 11.74
N PHE A 14 30.67 -27.66 10.98
CA PHE A 14 29.52 -27.47 10.10
C PHE A 14 28.25 -27.16 10.89
N SER A 15 27.97 -27.93 11.96
CA SER A 15 26.82 -27.70 12.82
C SER A 15 26.88 -26.36 13.57
N ALA A 16 28.07 -25.89 13.95
CA ALA A 16 28.23 -24.59 14.58
C ALA A 16 27.94 -23.45 13.58
N ALA A 17 28.41 -23.57 12.33
CA ALA A 17 28.15 -22.58 11.29
C ALA A 17 26.64 -22.40 11.03
N ASP A 18 25.88 -23.49 10.98
CA ASP A 18 24.43 -23.45 10.81
C ASP A 18 23.70 -22.70 11.93
N ILE A 19 24.18 -22.82 13.18
CA ILE A 19 23.62 -22.10 14.33
C ILE A 19 23.90 -20.60 14.21
N PHE A 20 25.14 -20.21 13.88
CA PHE A 20 25.48 -18.80 13.70
C PHE A 20 24.70 -18.16 12.54
N THR A 21 24.54 -18.87 11.42
CA THR A 21 23.70 -18.41 10.31
C THR A 21 22.23 -18.29 10.71
N SER A 22 21.70 -19.22 11.49
CA SER A 22 20.32 -19.16 11.98
C SER A 22 20.08 -17.97 12.92
N ILE A 23 21.03 -17.68 13.82
CA ILE A 23 20.97 -16.51 14.71
C ILE A 23 21.01 -15.22 13.90
N ALA A 24 21.92 -15.10 12.93
CA ALA A 24 22.00 -13.93 12.05
C ALA A 24 20.71 -13.70 11.24
N HIS A 25 20.07 -14.78 10.76
CA HIS A 25 18.76 -14.68 10.10
C HIS A 25 17.65 -14.20 11.07
N MET A 26 17.66 -14.69 12.32
CA MET A 26 16.66 -14.31 13.33
C MET A 26 16.81 -12.85 13.78
N GLU A 27 18.05 -12.35 13.89
CA GLU A 27 18.33 -10.93 14.14
C GLU A 27 17.85 -10.04 12.98
N ALA A 28 18.11 -10.45 11.74
CA ALA A 28 17.64 -9.73 10.55
C ALA A 28 16.10 -9.66 10.47
N LEU A 29 15.43 -10.76 10.84
CA LEU A 29 13.97 -10.86 10.98
C LEU A 29 13.43 -9.87 12.04
N GLN A 30 13.99 -9.91 13.25
CA GLN A 30 13.58 -9.03 14.34
C GLN A 30 13.78 -7.55 13.98
N GLU A 31 14.89 -7.22 13.33
CA GLU A 31 15.16 -5.86 12.89
C GLU A 31 14.19 -5.41 11.79
N ALA A 32 13.70 -6.31 10.93
CA ALA A 32 12.71 -5.97 9.91
C ALA A 32 11.30 -5.78 10.48
N GLU A 33 10.94 -6.56 11.50
CA GLU A 33 9.66 -6.45 12.19
C GLU A 33 9.45 -5.04 12.76
N LYS A 34 10.52 -4.39 13.25
CA LYS A 34 10.48 -3.00 13.74
C LYS A 34 10.01 -1.99 12.70
N PHE A 35 10.17 -2.26 11.39
CA PHE A 35 9.75 -1.35 10.32
C PHE A 35 8.28 -1.54 9.93
N VAL A 36 7.68 -2.69 10.20
CA VAL A 36 6.29 -3.00 9.81
C VAL A 36 5.29 -1.97 10.35
N PRO A 37 5.32 -1.59 11.65
CA PRO A 37 4.40 -0.57 12.17
C PRO A 37 4.53 0.78 11.44
N LYS A 38 5.76 1.20 11.12
CA LYS A 38 6.02 2.47 10.44
C LYS A 38 5.45 2.49 9.03
N ILE A 39 5.54 1.37 8.31
CA ILE A 39 4.96 1.23 6.96
C ILE A 39 3.43 1.30 7.05
N ILE A 40 2.83 0.57 8.00
CA ILE A 40 1.37 0.59 8.23
C ILE A 40 0.90 2.00 8.56
N GLU A 41 1.57 2.68 9.50
CA GLU A 41 1.21 4.05 9.89
C GLU A 41 1.30 5.02 8.71
N SER A 42 2.36 4.90 7.91
CA SER A 42 2.54 5.72 6.72
C SER A 42 1.42 5.51 5.69
N TYR A 43 1.03 4.25 5.45
CA TYR A 43 -0.09 3.91 4.58
C TYR A 43 -1.43 4.42 5.12
N VAL A 44 -1.69 4.23 6.41
CA VAL A 44 -2.92 4.73 7.04
C VAL A 44 -3.00 6.25 6.91
N LYS A 45 -1.89 6.97 7.13
CA LYS A 45 -1.84 8.42 6.99
C LYS A 45 -2.09 8.88 5.55
N SER A 46 -1.50 8.21 4.55
CA SER A 46 -1.79 8.52 3.14
C SER A 46 -3.26 8.28 2.80
N GLU A 47 -3.83 7.19 3.34
CA GLU A 47 -5.21 6.81 3.06
C GLU A 47 -6.23 7.76 3.73
N ILE A 48 -5.98 8.18 4.97
CA ILE A 48 -6.76 9.23 5.64
C ILE A 48 -6.75 10.52 4.79
N THR A 49 -5.57 10.95 4.33
CA THR A 49 -5.44 12.15 3.50
C THR A 49 -6.25 12.04 2.20
N ARG A 50 -6.23 10.86 1.56
CA ARG A 50 -7.02 10.57 0.36
C ARG A 50 -8.53 10.64 0.64
N LEU A 51 -8.96 10.05 1.74
CA LEU A 51 -10.36 10.05 2.17
C LEU A 51 -10.85 11.46 2.56
N GLU A 52 -10.02 12.27 3.20
CA GLU A 52 -10.33 13.68 3.49
C GLU A 52 -10.53 14.48 2.21
N ASN A 53 -9.67 14.29 1.20
CA ASN A 53 -9.82 14.91 -0.11
C ASN A 53 -11.14 14.50 -0.79
N LEU A 54 -11.50 13.21 -0.73
CA LEU A 54 -12.79 12.71 -1.23
C LEU A 54 -13.99 13.34 -0.47
N ARG A 55 -13.91 13.47 0.85
CA ARG A 55 -14.95 14.13 1.65
C ARG A 55 -15.11 15.60 1.27
N ARG A 56 -14.00 16.34 1.09
CA ARG A 56 -14.04 17.74 0.65
C ARG A 56 -14.65 17.85 -0.74
N PHE A 57 -14.24 16.99 -1.67
CA PHE A 57 -14.79 16.94 -3.02
C PHE A 57 -16.31 16.69 -3.00
N ALA A 58 -16.76 15.71 -2.21
CA ALA A 58 -18.19 15.40 -2.07
C ALA A 58 -18.99 16.59 -1.51
N ALA A 59 -18.45 17.29 -0.50
CA ALA A 59 -19.08 18.47 0.08
C ALA A 59 -19.19 19.63 -0.93
N GLU A 60 -18.12 19.90 -1.69
CA GLU A 60 -18.14 20.91 -2.75
C GLU A 60 -19.11 20.55 -3.88
N TYR A 61 -19.13 19.28 -4.28
CA TYR A 61 -20.05 18.77 -5.28
C TYR A 61 -21.51 18.94 -4.84
N GLN A 62 -21.84 18.57 -3.60
CA GLN A 62 -23.17 18.75 -3.03
C GLN A 62 -23.59 20.23 -3.03
N LYS A 63 -22.68 21.13 -2.64
CA LYS A 63 -22.93 22.57 -2.63
C LYS A 63 -23.21 23.11 -4.05
N ARG A 64 -22.42 22.70 -5.05
CA ARG A 64 -22.63 23.07 -6.46
C ARG A 64 -23.94 22.50 -7.02
N ASN A 65 -24.27 21.26 -6.68
CA ASN A 65 -25.49 20.61 -7.15
C ASN A 65 -26.74 21.31 -6.58
N GLN A 66 -26.73 21.70 -5.30
CA GLN A 66 -27.82 22.47 -4.70
C GLN A 66 -28.07 23.81 -5.42
N MET A 67 -27.01 24.54 -5.78
CA MET A 67 -27.15 25.79 -6.56
C MET A 67 -27.67 25.54 -7.98
N THR A 68 -27.27 24.42 -8.60
CA THR A 68 -27.70 24.06 -9.95
C THR A 68 -29.17 23.65 -9.99
N ILE A 69 -29.64 22.89 -9.01
CA ILE A 69 -31.05 22.48 -8.89
C ILE A 69 -31.96 23.71 -8.74
N ALA A 70 -31.53 24.72 -7.97
CA ALA A 70 -32.30 25.96 -7.78
C ALA A 70 -32.55 26.72 -9.10
N ASN A 71 -31.64 26.64 -10.08
CA ASN A 71 -31.75 27.26 -11.40
C ASN A 71 -32.05 26.24 -12.52
N GLY A 72 -32.46 25.02 -12.16
CA GLY A 72 -32.42 23.85 -13.05
C GLY A 72 -33.36 23.94 -14.24
N LEU A 73 -34.55 24.53 -14.07
CA LEU A 73 -35.59 24.55 -15.10
C LEU A 73 -35.12 25.28 -16.37
N GLU A 74 -34.41 26.39 -16.22
CA GLU A 74 -33.92 27.22 -17.34
C GLU A 74 -32.74 26.58 -18.09
N ARG A 75 -31.87 25.84 -17.37
CA ARG A 75 -30.76 25.10 -17.98
C ARG A 75 -31.22 23.89 -18.79
N ILE A 76 -32.36 23.29 -18.45
CA ILE A 76 -32.87 22.07 -19.11
C ILE A 76 -33.70 22.41 -20.36
N THR A 77 -34.37 23.57 -20.39
CA THR A 77 -35.20 23.99 -21.53
C THR A 77 -34.38 24.49 -22.72
N ASN A 78 -33.15 24.97 -22.50
CA ASN A 78 -32.22 25.36 -23.56
C ASN A 78 -31.26 24.19 -23.91
N PRO A 79 -31.27 23.68 -25.16
CA PRO A 79 -30.44 22.53 -25.56
C PRO A 79 -28.92 22.73 -25.38
N ILE A 80 -28.42 23.95 -25.55
CA ILE A 80 -26.99 24.27 -25.37
C ILE A 80 -26.65 24.20 -23.88
N SER A 81 -27.47 24.82 -23.03
CA SER A 81 -27.31 24.79 -21.57
C SER A 81 -27.43 23.36 -21.00
N ALA A 82 -28.33 22.55 -21.57
CA ALA A 82 -28.52 21.16 -21.18
C ALA A 82 -27.28 20.30 -21.53
N PHE A 83 -26.71 20.49 -22.72
CA PHE A 83 -25.47 19.81 -23.11
C PHE A 83 -24.29 20.18 -22.19
N LEU A 84 -24.13 21.47 -21.85
CA LEU A 84 -23.10 21.91 -20.92
C LEU A 84 -23.27 21.30 -19.52
N LEU A 85 -24.51 21.19 -19.02
CA LEU A 85 -24.82 20.51 -17.77
C LEU A 85 -24.43 19.02 -17.82
N ILE A 86 -24.78 18.31 -18.90
CA ILE A 86 -24.41 16.90 -19.07
C ILE A 86 -22.89 16.74 -19.07
N LYS A 87 -22.17 17.59 -19.81
CA LYS A 87 -20.69 17.58 -19.85
C LYS A 87 -20.07 17.81 -18.46
N GLU A 88 -20.61 18.76 -17.70
CA GLU A 88 -20.18 19.05 -16.33
C GLU A 88 -20.41 17.84 -15.41
N LEU A 89 -21.58 17.21 -15.46
CA LEU A 89 -21.90 16.02 -14.68
C LEU A 89 -20.96 14.87 -15.02
N LEU A 90 -20.73 14.57 -16.30
CA LEU A 90 -19.84 13.50 -16.74
C LEU A 90 -18.38 13.74 -16.32
N GLY A 91 -17.88 14.97 -16.41
CA GLY A 91 -16.52 15.31 -15.97
C GLY A 91 -16.32 15.14 -14.47
N ASN A 92 -17.33 15.49 -13.66
CA ASN A 92 -17.27 15.31 -12.21
C ASN A 92 -17.19 13.84 -11.82
N TRP A 93 -17.86 12.94 -12.54
CA TRP A 93 -17.80 11.49 -12.29
C TRP A 93 -16.41 10.92 -12.53
N GLN A 94 -15.77 11.30 -13.63
CA GLN A 94 -14.40 10.84 -13.93
C GLN A 94 -13.41 11.28 -12.84
N GLN A 95 -13.53 12.52 -12.35
CA GLN A 95 -12.67 13.03 -11.29
C GLN A 95 -12.85 12.28 -9.96
N VAL A 96 -14.08 11.88 -9.62
CA VAL A 96 -14.35 11.04 -8.43
C VAL A 96 -13.70 9.68 -8.59
N GLU A 97 -13.87 9.06 -9.76
CA GLU A 97 -13.28 7.75 -10.06
C GLU A 97 -11.75 7.79 -9.93
N ASP A 98 -11.10 8.82 -10.46
CA ASP A 98 -9.65 9.00 -10.35
C ASP A 98 -9.19 9.16 -8.90
N LEU A 99 -9.90 9.97 -8.09
CA LEU A 99 -9.62 10.12 -6.65
C LEU A 99 -9.81 8.80 -5.88
N MET A 100 -10.82 8.02 -6.25
CA MET A 100 -11.08 6.70 -5.65
C MET A 100 -9.97 5.70 -5.99
N LYS A 101 -9.44 5.71 -7.22
CA LYS A 101 -8.39 4.81 -7.69
C LYS A 101 -6.99 5.17 -7.21
N LYS A 102 -6.74 6.42 -6.81
CA LYS A 102 -5.43 6.92 -6.37
C LYS A 102 -4.98 6.41 -4.98
N ASN A 103 -5.34 5.19 -4.60
CA ASN A 103 -4.77 4.57 -3.40
C ASN A 103 -3.31 4.17 -3.68
N GLU A 104 -2.46 4.25 -2.65
CA GLU A 104 -1.03 3.96 -2.77
C GLU A 104 -0.66 2.58 -2.20
N ALA A 105 -1.66 1.74 -1.90
CA ALA A 105 -1.50 0.45 -1.21
C ALA A 105 -0.45 -0.45 -1.90
N GLN A 106 -0.49 -0.51 -3.23
CA GLN A 106 0.45 -1.30 -4.02
C GLN A 106 1.91 -0.87 -3.79
N GLY A 107 2.17 0.43 -3.67
CA GLY A 107 3.52 0.95 -3.42
C GLY A 107 4.04 0.55 -2.04
N TYR A 108 3.18 0.60 -1.02
CA TYR A 108 3.53 0.15 0.33
C TYR A 108 3.79 -1.37 0.39
N ILE A 109 2.97 -2.19 -0.29
CA ILE A 109 3.18 -3.65 -0.40
C ILE A 109 4.49 -3.97 -1.11
N GLN A 110 4.81 -3.26 -2.20
CA GLN A 110 6.06 -3.42 -2.92
C GLN A 110 7.27 -3.05 -2.05
N ASN A 111 7.18 -1.97 -1.29
CA ASN A 111 8.24 -1.54 -0.36
C ASN A 111 8.48 -2.59 0.74
N MET A 112 7.41 -3.15 1.33
CA MET A 112 7.54 -4.27 2.28
C MET A 112 8.23 -5.47 1.65
N THR A 113 7.83 -5.83 0.43
CA THR A 113 8.41 -6.96 -0.31
C THR A 113 9.90 -6.72 -0.61
N LEU A 114 10.27 -5.50 -1.02
CA LEU A 114 11.64 -5.11 -1.30
C LEU A 114 12.50 -5.14 -0.03
N MET A 115 12.00 -4.63 1.09
CA MET A 115 12.68 -4.68 2.39
C MET A 115 12.92 -6.12 2.84
N ARG A 116 11.94 -7.02 2.63
CA ARG A 116 12.08 -8.46 2.89
C ARG A 116 13.20 -9.08 2.04
N ASN A 117 13.23 -8.77 0.74
CA ASN A 117 14.21 -9.32 -0.19
C ASN A 117 15.64 -8.84 0.08
N ILE A 118 15.83 -7.53 0.35
CA ILE A 118 17.15 -6.96 0.68
C ILE A 118 17.74 -7.60 1.94
N ARG A 119 16.89 -7.95 2.91
CA ARG A 119 17.32 -8.56 4.17
C ARG A 119 17.41 -10.08 4.12
N HIS A 120 17.21 -10.68 2.93
CA HIS A 120 17.19 -12.13 2.74
C HIS A 120 16.28 -12.88 3.72
N ILE A 121 15.18 -12.25 4.11
CA ILE A 121 14.26 -12.81 5.09
C ILE A 121 13.45 -13.92 4.43
N ARG A 122 13.65 -15.15 4.89
CA ARG A 122 12.80 -16.30 4.58
C ARG A 122 12.06 -16.71 5.82
N TYR A 123 10.75 -16.89 5.71
CA TYR A 123 9.98 -17.40 6.82
C TYR A 123 10.22 -18.92 6.94
N PRO A 124 10.38 -19.46 8.16
CA PRO A 124 10.50 -20.90 8.37
C PRO A 124 9.30 -21.71 7.82
N THR A 125 8.17 -21.03 7.58
CA THR A 125 6.92 -21.59 7.05
C THR A 125 6.79 -21.47 5.52
N GLU A 126 7.71 -20.81 4.83
CA GLU A 126 7.73 -20.82 3.36
C GLU A 126 8.10 -22.24 2.90
N VAL A 127 7.17 -22.89 2.20
CA VAL A 127 7.39 -24.23 1.63
C VAL A 127 8.46 -24.11 0.54
N ILE A 128 9.48 -24.96 0.62
CA ILE A 128 10.56 -25.11 -0.36
C ILE A 128 10.00 -25.53 -1.72
#